data_AF-A0A9Q1FN91-F1
#
_entry.id   AF-A0A9Q1FN91-F1
#
_cell.length_a   1.000
_cell.length_b   1.000
_cell.length_c   1.000
_cell.angle_alpha   90.00
_cell.angle_beta   90.00
_cell.angle_gamma   90.00
#
_symmetry.space_group_name_H-M   'P 1'
#
loop_
_entity.id
_entity.type
_entity.pdbx_description
1 polymer ?
#
loop_
_entity_poly.entity_id
_entity_poly.type
_entity_poly.pdbx_seq_one_letter_code
_entity_poly.pdbx_strand_id
1 'polypeptide(L)'
;MTIKPHLSLEGEVVRSGLRPRAVISLYRNADYTGPYSAGPIVLPLGSALYVGVSAEEAASDSFAVILEGCYATPSADSDDRSRFSLIQNRCPSNRRLVKVEASGPSLPGRFTALVSLFTGDYDSIFLHCSLSMCDPKRPGCSQTCRSRVSRSVSLRTPLTIGPIRCKSQL
;
A
#
# COMPACT_ATOMS: atom_id res chain seq x y z
N MET A 1 -38.53 53.13 -0.57
CA MET A 1 -38.60 51.71 -0.98
C MET A 1 -37.23 51.10 -0.75
N THR A 2 -37.07 50.39 0.36
CA THR A 2 -35.79 49.79 0.76
C THR A 2 -35.82 48.33 0.37
N ILE A 3 -35.07 47.95 -0.67
CA ILE A 3 -34.83 46.55 -1.02
C ILE A 3 -33.51 46.17 -0.36
N LYS A 4 -33.58 45.51 0.80
CA LYS A 4 -32.44 44.81 1.40
C LYS A 4 -32.26 43.48 0.67
N PRO A 5 -31.13 43.20 0.01
CA PRO A 5 -30.85 41.83 -0.41
C PRO A 5 -30.49 41.01 0.84
N HIS A 6 -31.31 39.99 1.08
CA HIS A 6 -31.10 38.96 2.09
C HIS A 6 -29.93 38.08 1.63
N LEU A 7 -28.72 38.35 2.13
CA LEU A 7 -27.61 37.39 2.06
C LEU A 7 -27.98 36.21 2.98
N SER A 8 -28.60 35.19 2.40
CA SER A 8 -28.75 33.89 3.06
C SER A 8 -27.37 33.28 3.22
N LEU A 9 -26.93 33.26 4.48
CA LEU A 9 -25.82 32.48 4.99
C LEU A 9 -26.21 31.00 4.86
N GLU A 10 -25.84 30.34 3.77
CA GLU A 10 -26.01 28.89 3.64
C GLU A 10 -24.69 28.19 3.99
N GLY A 11 -24.73 27.58 5.18
CA GLY A 11 -23.81 26.65 5.82
C GLY A 11 -22.52 26.29 5.08
N GLU A 12 -21.40 26.55 5.75
CA GLU A 12 -20.24 25.68 5.60
C GLU A 12 -20.68 24.23 5.84
N VAL A 13 -20.82 23.47 4.76
CA VAL A 13 -20.91 22.03 4.83
C VAL A 13 -19.57 21.55 5.35
N VAL A 14 -19.48 21.34 6.66
CA VAL A 14 -18.47 20.46 7.24
C VAL A 14 -18.78 19.07 6.69
N ARG A 15 -18.25 18.76 5.51
CA ARG A 15 -18.12 17.39 5.05
C ARG A 15 -17.22 16.73 6.08
N SER A 16 -17.84 16.08 7.06
CA SER A 16 -17.18 15.06 7.87
C SER A 16 -16.80 13.96 6.91
N GLY A 17 -15.67 14.15 6.23
CA GLY A 17 -15.19 13.26 5.20
C GLY A 17 -14.83 11.96 5.88
N LEU A 18 -15.51 10.87 5.48
CA LEU A 18 -15.06 9.52 5.79
C LEU A 18 -13.57 9.45 5.46
N ARG A 19 -12.73 9.13 6.46
CA ARG A 19 -11.32 8.81 6.24
C ARG A 19 -11.28 7.32 5.94
N PRO A 20 -11.33 6.88 4.67
CA PRO A 20 -11.22 5.47 4.37
C PRO A 20 -9.91 4.95 4.95
N ARG A 21 -9.97 3.73 5.49
CA ARG A 21 -8.81 2.98 5.96
C ARG A 21 -8.50 1.90 4.95
N ALA A 22 -7.28 1.41 4.98
CA ALA A 22 -6.81 0.33 4.12
C ALA A 22 -6.06 -0.70 4.95
N VAL A 23 -6.03 -1.93 4.45
CA VAL A 23 -5.42 -3.08 5.10
C VAL A 23 -4.45 -3.76 4.14
N ILE A 24 -3.37 -4.32 4.68
CA ILE A 24 -2.44 -5.16 3.94
C ILE A 24 -2.79 -6.62 4.22
N SER A 25 -2.90 -7.41 3.16
CA SER A 25 -3.12 -8.85 3.20
C SER A 25 -1.99 -9.56 2.47
N LEU A 26 -1.48 -10.62 3.08
CA LEU A 26 -0.48 -11.51 2.48
C LEU A 26 -1.16 -12.77 1.98
N TYR A 27 -0.81 -13.21 0.79
CA TYR A 27 -1.45 -14.35 0.12
C TYR A 27 -0.47 -15.49 -0.12
N ARG A 28 -1.01 -16.70 -0.22
CA ARG A 28 -0.21 -17.92 -0.39
C ARG A 28 0.28 -18.10 -1.84
N ASN A 29 -0.42 -17.52 -2.80
CA ASN A 29 -0.17 -17.72 -4.23
C ASN A 29 -0.54 -16.48 -5.07
N ALA A 30 -0.22 -16.57 -6.36
CA ALA A 30 -0.44 -15.52 -7.35
C ALA A 30 -1.93 -15.27 -7.69
N ASP A 31 -2.85 -16.08 -7.19
CA ASP A 31 -4.28 -15.88 -7.40
C ASP A 31 -4.84 -14.83 -6.43
N TYR A 32 -4.07 -14.47 -5.39
CA TYR A 32 -4.49 -13.56 -4.31
C TYR A 32 -5.82 -13.99 -3.69
N THR A 33 -5.98 -15.30 -3.55
CA THR A 33 -7.07 -15.95 -2.83
C THR A 33 -6.52 -16.59 -1.56
N GLY A 34 -7.35 -16.70 -0.53
CA GLY A 34 -6.95 -17.32 0.75
C GLY A 34 -5.79 -16.58 1.43
N PRO A 35 -6.01 -15.36 1.97
CA PRO A 35 -4.97 -14.64 2.71
C PRO A 35 -4.47 -15.48 3.90
N TYR A 36 -3.22 -15.26 4.29
CA TYR A 36 -2.70 -15.82 5.54
C TYR A 36 -3.54 -15.32 6.72
N SER A 37 -3.92 -16.23 7.61
CA SER A 37 -4.53 -15.88 8.89
C SER A 37 -3.52 -15.18 9.80
N ALA A 38 -4.01 -14.48 10.82
CA ALA A 38 -3.15 -13.90 11.85
C ALA A 38 -2.22 -14.98 12.46
N GLY A 39 -0.92 -14.71 12.48
CA GLY A 39 0.08 -15.64 12.96
C GLY A 39 1.42 -15.52 12.23
N PRO A 40 2.43 -16.29 12.64
CA PRO A 40 3.75 -16.25 12.02
C PRO A 40 3.69 -16.81 10.59
N ILE A 41 4.07 -16.00 9.62
CA ILE A 41 4.22 -16.41 8.22
C ILE A 41 5.67 -16.81 8.01
N VAL A 42 5.91 -18.01 7.48
CA VAL A 42 7.25 -18.52 7.18
C VAL A 42 7.38 -18.76 5.68
N LEU A 43 8.31 -18.06 5.05
CA LEU A 43 8.59 -18.18 3.62
C LEU A 43 10.03 -18.66 3.39
N PRO A 44 10.24 -19.70 2.57
CA PRO A 44 11.59 -20.11 2.15
C PRO A 44 12.28 -19.03 1.32
N LEU A 45 13.62 -18.96 1.39
CA LEU A 45 14.39 -18.17 0.43
C LEU A 45 14.06 -18.57 -1.02
N GLY A 46 13.97 -17.58 -1.90
CA GLY A 46 13.60 -17.77 -3.31
C GLY A 46 12.09 -17.90 -3.57
N SER A 47 11.25 -18.04 -2.53
CA SER A 47 9.80 -17.98 -2.69
C SER A 47 9.31 -16.55 -2.98
N ALA A 48 8.09 -16.46 -3.49
CA ALA A 48 7.42 -15.20 -3.77
C ALA A 48 6.51 -14.80 -2.60
N LEU A 49 6.62 -13.54 -2.18
CA LEU A 49 5.68 -12.87 -1.29
C LEU A 49 4.59 -12.21 -2.13
N TYR A 50 3.35 -12.65 -1.98
CA TYR A 50 2.18 -12.08 -2.65
C TYR A 50 1.46 -11.12 -1.71
N VAL A 51 1.37 -9.86 -2.10
CA VAL A 51 0.82 -8.78 -1.26
C VAL A 51 -0.36 -8.12 -1.96
N GLY A 52 -1.47 -7.98 -1.25
CA GLY A 52 -2.58 -7.15 -1.65
C GLY A 52 -2.86 -6.07 -0.61
N VAL A 53 -3.26 -4.89 -1.09
CA VAL A 53 -3.67 -3.76 -0.26
C VAL A 53 -5.03 -3.28 -0.74
N SER A 54 -6.01 -3.29 0.14
CA SER A 54 -7.39 -2.91 -0.17
C SER A 54 -7.89 -1.87 0.82
N ALA A 55 -8.83 -1.03 0.41
CA ALA A 55 -9.63 -0.28 1.37
C ALA A 55 -10.44 -1.26 2.23
N GLU A 56 -10.74 -0.87 3.47
CA GLU A 56 -11.66 -1.63 4.34
C GLU A 56 -13.04 -1.75 3.67
N GLU A 57 -13.80 -2.81 3.99
CA GLU A 57 -15.05 -3.18 3.30
C GLU A 57 -16.07 -2.03 3.20
N ALA A 58 -16.17 -1.18 4.23
CA ALA A 58 -17.06 -0.01 4.21
C ALA A 58 -16.69 1.04 3.14
N ALA A 59 -15.51 0.93 2.55
CA ALA A 59 -14.93 1.87 1.59
C ALA A 59 -14.44 1.18 0.30
N SER A 60 -14.50 -0.15 0.18
CA SER A 60 -13.87 -0.92 -0.90
C SER A 60 -14.43 -0.60 -2.28
N ASP A 61 -15.73 -0.29 -2.38
CA ASP A 61 -16.38 0.02 -3.66
C ASP A 61 -16.25 1.51 -4.05
N SER A 62 -15.83 2.35 -3.10
CA SER A 62 -15.77 3.81 -3.26
C SER A 62 -14.36 4.33 -3.53
N PHE A 63 -13.33 3.55 -3.24
CA PHE A 63 -11.94 3.99 -3.31
C PHE A 63 -11.03 2.96 -3.98
N ALA A 64 -10.30 3.41 -5.00
CA ALA A 64 -9.13 2.71 -5.51
C ALA A 64 -7.94 2.93 -4.56
N VAL A 65 -7.08 1.93 -4.41
CA VAL A 65 -5.81 2.04 -3.69
C VAL A 65 -4.67 2.17 -4.68
N ILE A 66 -3.84 3.20 -4.52
CA ILE A 66 -2.62 3.43 -5.28
C ILE A 66 -1.42 3.22 -4.36
N LEU A 67 -0.53 2.30 -4.74
CA LEU A 67 0.70 2.02 -3.99
C LEU A 67 1.73 3.09 -4.36
N GLU A 68 1.96 4.06 -3.47
CA GLU A 68 2.93 5.15 -3.69
C GLU A 68 4.36 4.66 -3.50
N GLY A 69 4.57 3.88 -2.43
CA GLY A 69 5.85 3.26 -2.14
C GLY A 69 5.73 2.21 -1.04
N CYS A 70 6.46 1.11 -1.20
CA CYS A 70 6.51 0.00 -0.25
C CYS A 70 7.96 -0.42 -0.04
N TYR A 71 8.30 -0.79 1.18
CA TYR A 71 9.63 -1.25 1.57
C TYR A 71 9.53 -2.21 2.74
N ALA A 72 10.56 -3.02 2.93
CA ALA A 72 10.67 -3.88 4.10
C ALA A 72 11.83 -3.45 5.00
N THR A 73 11.69 -3.70 6.29
CA THR A 73 12.71 -3.44 7.32
C THR A 73 12.88 -4.67 8.22
N PRO A 74 14.03 -4.84 8.90
CA PRO A 74 14.21 -5.92 9.89
C PRO A 74 13.39 -5.74 11.17
N SER A 75 12.98 -4.51 11.49
CA SER A 75 12.25 -4.15 12.71
C SER A 75 10.86 -3.58 12.40
N ALA A 76 9.98 -3.56 13.38
CA ALA A 76 8.65 -2.97 13.22
C ALA A 76 8.67 -1.43 13.05
N ASP A 77 9.82 -0.81 13.31
CA ASP A 77 10.01 0.62 13.10
C ASP A 77 10.07 0.90 11.60
N SER A 78 9.08 1.66 11.11
CA SER A 78 9.05 2.05 9.71
C SER A 78 10.25 2.92 9.35
N ASP A 79 10.83 3.68 10.29
CA ASP A 79 11.95 4.60 10.05
C ASP A 79 13.33 3.94 10.21
N ASP A 80 13.38 2.62 10.35
CA ASP A 80 14.61 1.85 10.32
C ASP A 80 15.44 2.22 9.07
N ARG A 81 16.74 2.42 9.26
CA ARG A 81 17.67 2.80 8.19
C ARG A 81 17.92 1.64 7.22
N SER A 82 17.82 0.40 7.70
CA SER A 82 17.97 -0.80 6.91
C SER A 82 16.66 -1.09 6.18
N ARG A 83 16.56 -0.62 4.93
CA ARG A 83 15.33 -0.72 4.12
C ARG A 83 15.57 -1.45 2.81
N PHE A 84 14.72 -2.41 2.51
CA PHE A 84 14.64 -3.06 1.20
C PHE A 84 13.51 -2.43 0.39
N SER A 85 13.85 -1.53 -0.54
CA SER A 85 12.83 -0.86 -1.36
C SER A 85 12.17 -1.86 -2.31
N LEU A 86 10.84 -1.93 -2.30
CA LEU A 86 10.05 -2.81 -3.18
C LEU A 86 9.32 -2.00 -4.26
N ILE A 87 8.66 -0.92 -3.84
CA ILE A 87 7.95 0.01 -4.72
C ILE A 87 8.41 1.42 -4.38
N GLN A 88 8.77 2.20 -5.41
CA GLN A 88 9.14 3.61 -5.27
C GLN A 88 8.49 4.42 -6.40
N ASN A 89 7.85 5.53 -6.04
CA ASN A 89 7.13 6.38 -7.01
C ASN A 89 6.14 5.58 -7.87
N ARG A 90 5.40 4.67 -7.24
CA ARG A 90 4.43 3.76 -7.87
C ARG A 90 5.02 2.68 -8.78
N CYS A 91 6.34 2.58 -8.87
CA CYS A 91 7.04 1.60 -9.70
C CYS A 91 7.72 0.52 -8.87
N PRO A 92 7.86 -0.72 -9.39
CA PRO A 92 8.77 -1.68 -8.81
C PRO A 92 10.20 -1.11 -8.78
N SER A 93 10.89 -1.25 -7.65
CA SER A 93 12.29 -0.85 -7.48
C SER A 93 13.23 -1.66 -8.38
N ASN A 94 12.94 -2.95 -8.54
CA ASN A 94 13.63 -3.87 -9.41
C ASN A 94 12.62 -4.77 -10.13
N ARG A 95 12.45 -4.58 -11.44
CA ARG A 95 11.46 -5.33 -12.25
C ARG A 95 11.72 -6.84 -12.34
N ARG A 96 12.92 -7.32 -11.99
CA ARG A 96 13.24 -8.76 -11.96
C ARG A 96 12.78 -9.43 -10.68
N LEU A 97 12.70 -8.67 -9.59
CA LEU A 97 12.46 -9.20 -8.24
C LEU A 97 11.13 -8.72 -7.67
N VAL A 98 10.58 -7.62 -8.20
CA VAL A 98 9.28 -7.05 -7.82
C VAL A 98 8.42 -6.86 -9.06
N LYS A 99 7.20 -7.37 -9.01
CA LYS A 99 6.16 -7.18 -10.02
C LYS A 99 4.98 -6.46 -9.38
N VAL A 100 4.66 -5.27 -9.87
CA VAL A 100 3.42 -4.57 -9.49
C VAL A 100 2.36 -4.95 -10.52
N GLU A 101 1.22 -5.44 -10.06
CA GLU A 101 0.10 -5.74 -10.93
C GLU A 101 -0.71 -4.48 -11.21
N ALA A 102 -1.21 -4.36 -12.44
CA ALA A 102 -2.05 -3.24 -12.81
C ALA A 102 -3.30 -3.26 -11.93
N SER A 103 -3.36 -2.32 -10.98
CA SER A 103 -4.55 -2.09 -10.18
C SER A 103 -5.53 -1.33 -11.05
N GLY A 104 -6.59 -2.02 -11.48
CA GLY A 104 -7.76 -1.37 -12.04
C GLY A 104 -8.42 -0.46 -11.00
N PRO A 105 -9.34 0.43 -11.40
CA PRO A 105 -9.95 1.40 -10.49
C PRO A 105 -10.59 0.74 -9.25
N SER A 106 -11.11 -0.48 -9.37
CA SER A 106 -11.78 -1.20 -8.28
C SER A 106 -11.01 -2.43 -7.80
N LEU A 107 -9.75 -2.58 -8.20
CA LEU A 107 -8.93 -3.74 -7.80
C LEU A 107 -7.96 -3.33 -6.68
N PRO A 108 -7.74 -4.22 -5.68
CA PRO A 108 -6.73 -3.97 -4.66
C PRO A 108 -5.36 -3.74 -5.30
N GLY A 109 -4.56 -2.89 -4.66
CA GLY A 109 -3.16 -2.71 -5.01
C GLY A 109 -2.41 -4.02 -4.78
N ARG A 110 -1.91 -4.65 -5.84
CA ARG A 110 -1.24 -5.96 -5.76
C ARG A 110 0.18 -5.88 -6.25
N PHE A 111 1.07 -6.56 -5.55
CA PHE A 111 2.42 -6.79 -6.03
C PHE A 111 2.97 -8.12 -5.51
N THR A 112 3.97 -8.61 -6.22
CA THR A 112 4.76 -9.78 -5.83
C THR A 112 6.20 -9.33 -5.62
N ALA A 113 6.86 -9.82 -4.57
CA ALA A 113 8.27 -9.62 -4.33
C ALA A 113 8.97 -10.95 -4.05
N LEU A 114 10.15 -11.18 -4.61
CA LEU A 114 10.95 -12.37 -4.28
C LEU A 114 11.63 -12.20 -2.93
N VAL A 115 11.54 -13.22 -2.08
CA VAL A 115 12.14 -13.22 -0.73
C VAL A 115 13.66 -13.08 -0.78
N SER A 116 14.31 -13.44 -1.89
CA SER A 116 15.74 -13.23 -2.11
C SER A 116 16.18 -11.76 -2.13
N LEU A 117 15.25 -10.80 -2.21
CA LEU A 117 15.54 -9.38 -2.02
C LEU A 117 15.97 -9.05 -0.59
N PHE A 118 15.49 -9.80 0.38
CA PHE A 118 15.75 -9.57 1.79
C PHE A 118 17.08 -10.24 2.13
N THR A 119 18.14 -9.44 2.06
CA THR A 119 19.51 -9.89 2.27
C THR A 119 20.00 -9.45 3.65
N GLY A 120 20.65 -10.36 4.38
CA GLY A 120 21.18 -10.12 5.73
C GLY A 120 20.79 -11.20 6.74
N ASP A 121 21.43 -11.19 7.90
CA ASP A 121 21.14 -12.11 9.02
C ASP A 121 19.90 -11.67 9.81
N TYR A 122 18.77 -11.57 9.11
CA TYR A 122 17.49 -11.18 9.69
C TYR A 122 16.54 -12.37 9.66
N ASP A 123 16.06 -12.80 10.84
CA ASP A 123 15.09 -13.90 10.91
C ASP A 123 13.70 -13.50 10.39
N SER A 124 13.38 -12.21 10.40
CA SER A 124 12.09 -11.66 10.00
C SER A 124 12.19 -10.26 9.42
N ILE A 125 11.20 -9.92 8.60
CA ILE A 125 10.99 -8.57 8.10
C ILE A 125 9.60 -8.04 8.46
N PHE A 126 9.45 -6.73 8.40
CA PHE A 126 8.19 -6.01 8.44
C PHE A 126 8.01 -5.30 7.10
N LEU A 127 6.81 -5.37 6.54
CA LEU A 127 6.47 -4.72 5.29
C LEU A 127 5.71 -3.43 5.59
N HIS A 128 6.18 -2.33 5.00
CA HIS A 128 5.61 -1.01 5.13
C HIS A 128 5.14 -0.50 3.78
N CYS A 129 3.91 -0.02 3.68
CA CYS A 129 3.36 0.57 2.47
C CYS A 129 2.72 1.94 2.72
N SER A 130 3.18 2.91 1.95
CA SER A 130 2.54 4.21 1.77
C SER A 130 1.60 4.15 0.56
N LEU A 131 0.40 4.68 0.73
CA LEU A 131 -0.66 4.61 -0.27
C LEU A 131 -1.43 5.92 -0.37
N SER A 132 -2.03 6.13 -1.54
CA SER A 132 -3.09 7.11 -1.72
C SER A 132 -4.38 6.40 -2.11
N MET A 133 -5.51 6.98 -1.74
CA MET A 133 -6.84 6.49 -2.11
C MET A 133 -7.53 7.55 -2.96
N CYS A 134 -8.17 7.12 -4.03
CA CYS A 134 -8.88 8.02 -4.95
C CYS A 134 -10.19 7.40 -5.42
N ASP A 135 -11.11 8.26 -5.86
CA ASP A 135 -12.34 7.81 -6.50
C ASP A 135 -11.97 7.17 -7.86
N PRO A 136 -12.34 5.90 -8.09
CA PRO A 136 -12.00 5.16 -9.30
C PRO A 136 -12.50 5.81 -10.60
N LYS A 137 -13.56 6.64 -10.51
CA LYS A 137 -14.15 7.33 -11.67
C LYS A 137 -13.38 8.59 -12.05
N ARG A 138 -12.45 9.05 -11.22
CA ARG A 138 -11.68 10.27 -11.49
C ARG A 138 -10.50 9.99 -12.44
N PRO A 139 -10.23 10.89 -13.40
CA PRO A 139 -9.07 10.77 -14.26
C PRO A 139 -7.78 10.82 -13.42
N GLY A 140 -6.83 9.95 -13.75
CA GLY A 140 -5.55 9.83 -13.03
C GLY A 140 -5.58 8.98 -11.76
N CYS A 141 -6.72 8.36 -11.42
CA CYS A 141 -6.82 7.33 -10.38
C CYS A 141 -6.34 5.98 -10.93
N SER A 142 -5.03 5.87 -11.18
CA SER A 142 -4.42 4.66 -11.71
C SER A 142 -2.98 4.45 -11.21
N GLN A 143 -2.59 3.17 -11.15
CA GLN A 143 -1.23 2.76 -10.80
C GLN A 143 -0.27 3.02 -11.99
N THR A 144 0.10 4.28 -12.17
CA THR A 144 1.05 4.70 -13.22
C THR A 144 2.38 5.10 -12.61
N CYS A 145 3.46 4.54 -13.15
CA CYS A 145 4.83 4.87 -12.81
C CYS A 145 5.12 6.38 -12.96
N ARG A 146 5.65 7.01 -11.92
CA ARG A 146 6.09 8.41 -11.97
C ARG A 146 7.61 8.49 -12.14
N SER A 147 8.05 9.17 -13.21
CA SER A 147 9.47 9.40 -13.50
C SER A 147 10.15 10.41 -12.58
N ARG A 148 9.36 11.24 -11.87
CA ARG A 148 9.87 12.20 -10.88
C ARG A 148 9.45 11.80 -9.48
N VAL A 149 10.41 11.83 -8.55
CA VAL A 149 10.15 11.78 -7.10
C VAL A 149 9.26 12.97 -6.78
N SER A 150 8.00 12.71 -6.44
CA SER A 150 7.13 13.73 -5.87
C SER A 150 7.73 14.12 -4.53
N ARG A 151 8.12 15.39 -4.33
CA ARG A 151 8.50 15.94 -3.00
C ARG A 151 7.30 16.08 -2.06
N SER A 152 6.25 15.30 -2.26
CA SER A 152 5.21 15.16 -1.25
C SER A 152 5.85 14.46 -0.07
N VAL A 153 6.09 15.20 1.01
CA VAL A 153 6.38 14.61 2.30
C VAL A 153 5.18 13.72 2.63
N SER A 154 5.36 12.40 2.55
CA SER A 154 4.37 11.46 3.06
C SER A 154 4.40 11.55 4.58
N LEU A 155 3.80 12.60 5.14
CA LEU A 155 3.50 12.77 6.57
C LEU A 155 2.39 11.82 7.02
N ARG A 156 2.36 10.61 6.47
CA ARG A 156 1.42 9.55 6.85
C ARG A 156 2.25 8.33 7.21
N THR A 157 2.11 7.90 8.46
CA THR A 157 2.61 6.62 8.93
C THR A 157 2.18 5.52 7.94
N PRO A 158 3.13 4.75 7.38
CA PRO A 158 2.79 3.69 6.44
C PRO A 158 1.95 2.61 7.14
N LEU A 159 1.15 1.88 6.35
CA LEU A 159 0.57 0.63 6.83
C LEU A 159 1.69 -0.38 7.01
N THR A 160 1.67 -1.12 8.12
CA THR A 160 2.70 -2.10 8.48
C THR A 160 2.08 -3.47 8.67
N ILE A 161 2.71 -4.51 8.13
CA ILE A 161 2.39 -5.91 8.43
C ILE A 161 3.66 -6.71 8.71
N GLY A 162 3.60 -7.60 9.69
CA GLY A 162 4.71 -8.47 10.08
C GLY A 162 4.58 -8.95 11.53
N PRO A 163 5.55 -9.72 12.03
CA PRO A 163 6.77 -10.15 11.32
C PRO A 163 6.51 -11.25 10.28
N ILE A 164 7.21 -11.18 9.14
CA ILE A 164 7.28 -12.23 8.12
C ILE A 164 8.63 -12.92 8.27
N ARG A 165 8.63 -14.20 8.63
CA ARG A 165 9.86 -15.00 8.82
C ARG A 165 10.36 -15.49 7.46
N CYS A 166 11.60 -15.17 7.13
CA CYS A 166 12.24 -15.62 5.90
C CYS A 166 13.29 -16.67 6.29
N LYS A 167 12.99 -17.97 6.07
CA LYS A 167 13.94 -19.03 6.42
C LYS A 167 14.87 -19.33 5.25
N SER A 168 16.17 -19.24 5.50
CA SER A 168 17.15 -19.99 4.70
C SER A 168 16.89 -21.47 4.89
N GLN A 169 16.70 -22.20 3.79
CA GLN A 169 16.79 -23.65 3.82
C GLN A 169 18.28 -23.96 3.87
N LEU A 170 18.80 -24.21 5.07
CA LEU A 170 20.09 -24.88 5.28
C LEU A 170 19.86 -26.39 5.16
#